data_AF-A0A524C6K0-F1
#
_entry.id   AF-A0A524C6K0-F1
#
_cell.length_a   1.000
_cell.length_b   1.000
_cell.length_c   1.000
_cell.angle_alpha   90.00
_cell.angle_beta   90.00
_cell.angle_gamma   90.00
#
_symmetry.space_group_name_H-M   'P 1'
#
loop_
_entity.id
_entity.type
_entity.pdbx_description
1 polymer ?
#
loop_
_entity_poly.entity_id
_entity_poly.type
_entity_poly.pdbx_seq_one_letter_code
_entity_poly.pdbx_strand_id
1 'polypeptide(L)' 'MVKFCEKCDGLMRPSKEEEQKFLVCKSCGRKIPLNDEVIESYTSSKKIAHPQGEEFKNLEEMENWKEKEIYKKFKE' A
#
# COMPACT_ATOMS: atom_id res chain seq x y z
N MET A 1 -15.40 -7.93 11.76
CA MET A 1 -14.53 -9.00 12.28
C MET A 1 -13.60 -9.45 11.17
N VAL A 2 -12.31 -9.65 11.46
CA VAL A 2 -11.31 -10.08 10.47
C VAL A 2 -11.44 -11.60 10.24
N LYS A 3 -11.46 -12.04 8.98
CA LYS A 3 -11.50 -13.45 8.59
C LYS A 3 -10.09 -14.04 8.51
N PHE A 4 -9.94 -15.25 9.04
CA PHE A 4 -8.74 -16.07 8.94
C PHE A 4 -8.97 -17.19 7.92
N CYS A 5 -7.88 -17.66 7.32
CA CYS A 5 -7.94 -18.73 6.35
C CYS A 5 -8.05 -20.10 7.05
N GLU A 6 -9.10 -20.86 6.75
CA GLU A 6 -9.33 -22.21 7.32
C GLU A 6 -8.19 -23.20 7.10
N LYS A 7 -7.33 -22.96 6.11
CA LYS A 7 -6.27 -23.90 5.72
C LYS A 7 -4.94 -23.64 6.41
N CYS A 8 -4.68 -22.39 6.75
CA CYS A 8 -3.35 -21.95 7.14
C CYS A 8 -3.38 -20.95 8.32
N ASP A 9 -4.56 -20.74 8.92
CA ASP A 9 -4.89 -19.74 9.96
C ASP A 9 -4.33 -18.34 9.69
N GLY A 10 -3.99 -18.06 8.42
CA GLY A 10 -3.41 -16.82 7.98
C GLY A 10 -4.49 -15.75 7.86
N LEU A 11 -4.15 -14.55 8.31
CA LEU A 11 -5.03 -13.38 8.16
C LEU A 11 -5.33 -13.13 6.68
N MET A 12 -6.62 -13.06 6.32
CA MET A 12 -7.03 -12.75 4.96
C MET A 12 -7.04 -11.24 4.73
N ARG A 13 -6.44 -10.78 3.63
CA ARG A 13 -6.34 -9.37 3.28
C ARG A 13 -7.28 -9.02 2.13
N PRO A 14 -7.96 -7.88 2.18
CA PRO A 14 -8.76 -7.41 1.06
C PRO A 14 -7.83 -7.02 -0.10
N SER A 15 -8.18 -7.48 -1.29
CA SER A 15 -7.55 -7.17 -2.56
C SER A 15 -8.64 -6.75 -3.54
N LYS A 16 -8.33 -5.77 -4.39
CA LYS A 16 -9.22 -5.35 -5.47
C LYS A 16 -8.61 -5.85 -6.78
N GLU A 17 -9.27 -6.80 -7.43
CA GLU A 17 -8.97 -7.20 -8.80
C GLU A 17 -10.10 -6.64 -9.68
N GLU A 18 -9.73 -5.69 -10.54
CA GLU A 18 -10.65 -4.97 -11.43
C GLU A 18 -11.79 -4.27 -10.67
N GLU A 19 -12.96 -4.90 -10.62
CA GLU A 19 -14.20 -4.38 -10.03
C GLU A 19 -14.70 -5.21 -8.83
N GLN A 20 -14.15 -6.42 -8.63
CA GLN A 20 -14.54 -7.32 -7.55
C GLN A 20 -13.54 -7.29 -6.39
N LYS A 21 -14.07 -7.25 -5.16
CA LYS A 21 -13.28 -7.27 -3.93
C LYS A 21 -13.15 -8.70 -3.43
N PHE A 22 -11.93 -9.16 -3.20
CA PHE A 22 -11.63 -10.50 -2.71
C PHE A 22 -10.78 -10.46 -1.44
N LEU A 23 -11.00 -11.41 -0.54
CA LEU A 23 -10.12 -11.69 0.57
C LEU A 23 -9.10 -12.71 0.11
N VAL A 24 -7.83 -12.33 0.16
CA VAL A 24 -6.70 -13.16 -0.28
C VAL A 24 -5.86 -13.52 0.93
N CYS A 25 -5.63 -14.82 1.13
CA CYS A 25 -4.65 -15.27 2.11
C CYS A 25 -3.24 -15.21 1.51
N LYS A 26 -2.33 -14.46 2.13
CA LYS A 26 -0.95 -14.35 1.64
C LYS A 26 -0.15 -15.65 1.80
N SER A 27 -0.45 -16.45 2.83
CA SER A 27 0.31 -17.67 3.14
C SER A 27 -0.02 -18.83 2.20
N CYS A 28 -1.29 -18.99 1.80
CA CYS A 28 -1.73 -20.13 0.99
C CYS A 28 -2.47 -19.76 -0.30
N GLY A 29 -2.59 -18.46 -0.64
CA GLY A 29 -3.09 -18.00 -1.94
C GLY A 29 -4.60 -18.12 -2.17
N ARG A 30 -5.37 -18.66 -1.20
CA ARG A 30 -6.82 -18.82 -1.30
C ARG A 30 -7.50 -17.46 -1.43
N LYS A 31 -8.40 -17.33 -2.41
CA LYS A 31 -9.26 -16.16 -2.64
C LYS A 31 -10.69 -16.49 -2.24
N ILE A 32 -11.35 -15.59 -1.52
CA ILE A 32 -12.77 -15.69 -1.13
C ILE A 32 -13.45 -14.37 -1.53
N PRO A 33 -14.63 -14.38 -2.17
CA PRO A 33 -15.35 -13.15 -2.48
C PRO A 33 -15.70 -12.38 -1.19
N LEU A 34 -15.54 -11.05 -1.18
CA LEU A 34 -16.09 -10.23 -0.09
C LEU A 34 -17.60 -10.10 -0.30
N ASN A 35 -18.38 -10.45 0.74
CA ASN A 35 -19.78 -10.07 0.85
C ASN A 35 -19.89 -8.70 1.56
N ASP A 36 -20.97 -7.96 1.30
CA ASP A 36 -21.18 -6.61 1.82
C ASP A 36 -21.18 -6.53 3.36
N GLU A 37 -21.67 -7.56 4.06
CA GLU A 37 -21.63 -7.64 5.54
C GLU A 37 -20.20 -7.68 6.12
N VAL A 38 -19.23 -8.18 5.35
CA VAL A 38 -17.83 -8.29 5.79
C VAL A 38 -17.06 -7.02 5.43
N ILE A 39 -17.46 -6.32 4.35
CA ILE A 39 -16.84 -5.09 3.86
C ILE A 39 -16.80 -4.00 4.93
N GLU A 40 -17.88 -3.82 5.70
CA GLU A 40 -17.95 -2.76 6.71
C GLU A 40 -16.86 -2.90 7.78
N SER A 41 -16.38 -4.12 8.01
CA SER A 41 -15.34 -4.39 9.00
C SER A 41 -13.91 -4.39 8.45
N TYR A 42 -13.75 -4.19 7.14
CA TYR A 42 -12.46 -4.13 6.47
C TYR A 42 -12.20 -2.73 5.91
N THR A 43 -11.27 -2.01 6.53
CA THR A 43 -10.83 -0.70 6.03
C THR A 43 -9.74 -0.88 4.97
N SER A 44 -9.97 -0.40 3.75
CA SER A 44 -8.94 -0.33 2.71
C SER A 44 -8.29 1.05 2.71
N SER A 45 -7.01 1.14 3.09
CA SER A 45 -6.21 2.38 3.00
C SER A 45 -5.45 2.41 1.67
N LYS A 46 -5.59 3.50 0.90
CA LYS A 46 -4.80 3.76 -0.30
C LYS A 46 -3.57 4.60 0.05
N LYS A 47 -2.38 4.20 -0.40
CA LYS A 47 -1.20 5.08 -0.36
C LYS A 47 -1.32 6.12 -1.47
N ILE A 48 -1.23 7.40 -1.10
CA ILE A 48 -1.15 8.51 -2.05
C ILE A 48 0.33 8.71 -2.36
N ALA A 49 0.68 8.70 -3.64
CA ALA A 49 2.04 8.99 -4.06
C ALA A 49 2.27 10.50 -3.95
N HIS A 50 3.25 10.89 -3.14
CA HIS A 50 3.73 12.27 -3.10
C HIS A 50 4.96 12.37 -4.02
N PRO A 51 4.98 13.23 -5.05
CA PRO A 51 6.18 13.51 -5.80
C PRO A 51 7.33 13.93 -4.88
N GLN A 52 8.54 13.43 -5.19
CA GLN A 52 9.75 13.83 -4.47
C GLN A 52 9.91 15.34 -4.55
N GLY A 53 10.04 15.99 -3.40
CA GLY A 53 10.14 17.44 -3.31
C GLY A 53 8.97 18.13 -2.63
N GLU A 54 7.79 17.52 -2.56
CA GLU A 54 6.62 18.11 -1.86
C GLU A 54 6.76 18.11 -0.34
N GLU A 55 7.72 17.37 0.21
CA GLU A 55 7.99 17.32 1.65
C GLU A 55 8.73 18.55 2.17
N PHE A 56 9.34 19.35 1.30
CA PHE A 56 10.13 20.51 1.67
C PHE A 56 9.25 21.72 1.98
N LYS A 57 9.44 22.30 3.17
CA LYS A 57 8.62 23.42 3.66
C LYS A 57 9.10 24.78 3.17
N ASN A 58 10.28 24.83 2.56
CA ASN A 58 10.88 26.04 1.99
C ASN A 58 11.77 25.70 0.79
N LEU A 59 12.11 26.74 0.02
CA LEU A 59 12.91 26.63 -1.19
C LEU A 59 14.35 26.20 -0.91
N GLU A 60 14.93 26.68 0.18
CA GLU A 60 16.32 26.38 0.55
C GLU A 60 16.54 24.89 0.82
N GLU A 61 15.62 24.24 1.56
CA GLU A 61 15.66 22.80 1.80
C GLU A 61 15.51 22.00 0.50
N MET A 62 14.64 22.45 -0.41
CA MET A 62 14.44 21.81 -1.71
C MET A 62 15.69 21.92 -2.59
N GLU A 63 16.35 23.09 -2.65
CA GLU A 63 17.55 23.30 -3.45
C GLU A 63 18.73 22.49 -2.92
N ASN A 64 18.96 22.51 -1.60
CA ASN A 64 19.98 21.69 -0.94
C ASN A 64 19.79 20.19 -1.21
N TRP A 65 18.54 19.72 -1.27
CA TRP A 65 18.24 18.33 -1.64
C TRP A 65 18.59 18.05 -3.10
N LYS A 66 18.19 18.92 -4.04
CA LYS A 66 18.52 18.78 -5.46
C LYS A 66 20.02 18.70 -5.68
N GLU A 67 20.80 19.55 -5.04
CA GLU A 67 22.26 19.56 -5.14
C GLU A 67 22.89 18.25 -4.63
N LYS A 68 22.41 17.71 -3.51
CA LYS A 68 22.87 16.41 -2.99
C LYS A 68 22.55 15.25 -3.94
N GLU A 69 21.36 15.25 -4.53
CA GLU A 69 20.96 14.23 -5.51
C GLU A 69 21.78 14.32 -6.79
N ILE A 70 22.09 15.54 -7.26
CA ILE A 70 22.99 15.78 -8.37
C ILE A 70 24.40 15.25 -8.05
N TYR A 71 24.94 15.59 -6.87
CA TYR A 71 26.28 15.15 -6.45
C TYR A 71 26.39 13.62 -6.36
N LYS A 72 25.35 12.93 -5.87
CA LYS A 72 25.31 11.45 -5.86
C LYS A 72 25.39 10.87 -7.27
N LYS A 73 24.64 11.42 -8.22
CA LYS A 73 24.64 10.95 -9.63
C LYS A 73 25.99 11.09 -10.33
N PHE A 74 26.82 12.05 -9.90
CA PHE A 74 28.16 12.25 -10.46
C PHE A 74 29.26 11.46 -9.74
N LYS A 75 28.93 10.79 -8.63
CA LYS A 75 29.89 10.01 -7.83
C LYS A 75 29.83 8.49 -8.13
N GLU A 76 28.79 8.03 -8.82
CA GLU A 76 28.73 6.70 -9.48
C GLU A 76 29.41 6.73 -10.85
#